data_AF-A0A959T645-F1
#
_entry.id   AF-A0A959T645-F1
#
_cell.length_a   1.000
_cell.length_b   1.000
_cell.length_c   1.000
_cell.angle_alpha   90.00
_cell.angle_beta   90.00
_cell.angle_gamma   90.00
#
_symmetry.space_group_name_H-M   'P 1'
#
loop_
_entity.id
_entity.type
_entity.pdbx_description
1 polymer ?
#
loop_
_entity_poly.entity_id
_entity_poly.type
_entity_poly.pdbx_seq_one_letter_code
_entity_poly.pdbx_strand_id
1 'polypeptide(L)'
;DGEVVRMPLSAPVNAVAPAGDTVWIASAAGLLYLDTRRVPWEPMPIPVAPAHTYTSLVRDGMGNLWCGSEGHGLFRLRGSRLDSLTLTGGMGSAQGLGNAYVEQVLLDEVQNLWIGTRLGLDHVMLDELQENVIDIDHYGAEEGFAGVETFRNACLLDPLDSSLWFGTVQGLTRYQPDYVLRDPNEPSTRLTGLELFYEEVDWSPWCDRVDTQGLPRGLVLPHNKNQLTFSFVGVSLAYPEKVRYQYFLDGYDPDWSPITEQDRVTYSNLQPGEYTFQVIARNASGVWNQEPFRFGFTVEPPIWRTTGFQAAAGGAGILLVLGFVQLRTRKLRRDRERLEGMVRERTSELAEEKHRSERLLLNILPESTALELREHGQAQAHSYPSCTVLFSDFQGFTRFSAELGDTRLVSDLDRFFRAFDRLTDRFGIEKIKTIGDAYMCAAGLPEEHPQHALAMVLMALAMLDEADRVNRERAREGLAEWPIRIGIHTGPVIAGVVGEKKFAYDVWGDPVNLPRRMESNGAPGRINLSGANYAGVME
;
A
#
# COMPACT_ATOMS: atom_id res chain seq x y z
N ASP A 1 61.48 -31.14 82.02
CA ASP A 1 60.17 -31.67 82.43
C ASP A 1 59.05 -31.06 81.58
N GLY A 2 58.93 -31.48 80.32
CA GLY A 2 57.83 -31.09 79.45
C GLY A 2 56.84 -32.25 79.33
N GLU A 3 55.55 -31.97 79.52
CA GLU A 3 54.47 -32.94 79.30
C GLU A 3 54.19 -33.06 77.79
N VAL A 4 54.21 -34.29 77.27
CA VAL A 4 53.88 -34.58 75.86
C VAL A 4 52.51 -35.25 75.82
N VAL A 5 51.50 -34.52 75.35
CA VAL A 5 50.13 -35.03 75.21
C VAL A 5 49.85 -35.30 73.73
N ARG A 6 49.47 -36.54 73.40
CA ARG A 6 49.03 -36.91 72.05
C ARG A 6 47.51 -36.82 71.96
N MET A 7 47.01 -36.01 71.03
CA MET A 7 45.59 -35.92 70.70
C MET A 7 45.31 -36.79 69.46
N PRO A 8 44.57 -37.91 69.58
CA PRO A 8 44.26 -38.74 68.44
C PRO A 8 43.21 -38.05 67.56
N LEU A 9 43.61 -37.67 66.33
CA LEU A 9 42.71 -37.20 65.28
C LEU A 9 42.51 -38.29 64.23
N SER A 10 41.33 -38.34 63.64
CA SER A 10 40.96 -39.34 62.61
C SER A 10 41.63 -39.10 61.26
N ALA A 11 42.23 -37.93 61.06
CA ALA A 11 42.88 -37.52 59.82
C ALA A 11 44.18 -36.75 60.08
N PRO A 12 45.11 -36.72 59.11
CA PRO A 12 46.32 -35.90 59.20
C PRO A 12 46.00 -34.41 59.37
N VAL A 13 46.81 -33.75 60.20
CA VAL A 13 46.79 -32.29 60.37
C VAL A 13 47.71 -31.68 59.32
N ASN A 14 47.16 -30.76 58.52
CA ASN A 14 47.88 -30.06 57.47
C ASN A 14 48.46 -28.72 57.97
N ALA A 15 47.71 -27.98 58.79
CA ALA A 15 48.14 -26.71 59.37
C ALA A 15 47.50 -26.47 60.73
N VAL A 16 48.15 -25.61 61.54
CA VAL A 16 47.59 -25.11 62.80
C VAL A 16 47.81 -23.61 62.90
N ALA A 17 46.85 -22.90 63.49
CA ALA A 17 46.94 -21.45 63.72
C ALA A 17 46.44 -21.09 65.12
N PRO A 18 47.19 -20.28 65.89
CA PRO A 18 46.74 -19.82 67.20
C PRO A 18 45.71 -18.69 67.08
N ALA A 19 44.73 -18.67 67.99
CA ALA A 19 43.75 -17.60 68.12
C ALA A 19 43.39 -17.34 69.58
N GLY A 20 44.26 -16.62 70.28
CA GLY A 20 44.14 -16.40 71.72
C GLY A 20 44.19 -17.73 72.46
N ASP A 21 43.11 -18.07 73.17
CA ASP A 21 42.98 -19.33 73.93
C ASP A 21 42.53 -20.52 73.07
N THR A 22 42.36 -20.34 71.75
CA THR A 22 42.00 -21.43 70.84
C THR A 22 43.11 -21.76 69.86
N VAL A 23 43.23 -23.04 69.49
CA VAL A 23 44.08 -23.51 68.39
C VAL A 23 43.17 -24.01 67.28
N TRP A 24 43.31 -23.42 66.09
CA TRP A 24 42.61 -23.84 64.89
C TRP A 24 43.45 -24.87 64.15
N ILE A 25 42.79 -25.88 63.60
CA ILE A 25 43.43 -27.05 63.01
C ILE A 25 42.79 -27.31 61.65
N ALA A 26 43.59 -27.21 60.60
CA ALA A 26 43.21 -27.66 59.27
C ALA A 26 43.65 -29.11 59.12
N SER A 27 42.70 -29.98 58.77
CA SER A 27 42.95 -31.40 58.59
C SER A 27 42.36 -31.91 57.27
N ALA A 28 42.75 -33.11 56.88
CA ALA A 28 42.15 -33.79 55.72
C ALA A 28 40.67 -34.19 55.93
N ALA A 29 40.15 -34.12 57.17
CA ALA A 29 38.74 -34.40 57.47
C ALA A 29 37.89 -33.14 57.71
N GLY A 30 38.49 -31.95 57.67
CA GLY A 30 37.78 -30.70 57.95
C GLY A 30 38.56 -29.75 58.84
N LEU A 31 37.90 -28.63 59.17
CA LEU A 31 38.41 -27.59 60.03
C LEU A 31 37.94 -27.85 61.48
N LEU A 32 38.89 -27.86 62.41
CA LEU A 32 38.63 -28.07 63.83
C LEU A 32 39.15 -26.89 64.65
N TYR A 33 38.63 -26.72 65.87
CA TYR A 33 39.19 -25.83 66.87
C TYR A 33 39.37 -26.58 68.20
N LEU A 34 40.34 -26.13 68.99
CA LEU A 34 40.64 -26.66 70.32
C LEU A 34 40.69 -25.50 71.31
N ASP A 35 39.89 -25.54 72.38
CA ASP A 35 40.04 -24.60 73.51
C ASP A 35 41.14 -25.11 74.44
N THR A 36 42.25 -24.38 74.47
CA THR A 36 43.44 -24.74 75.26
C THR A 36 43.22 -24.66 76.77
N ARG A 37 42.18 -23.97 77.24
CA ARG A 37 41.84 -23.86 78.67
C ARG A 37 41.02 -25.06 79.16
N ARG A 38 40.40 -25.81 78.25
CA ARG A 38 39.53 -26.93 78.61
C ARG A 38 40.31 -28.25 78.52
N VAL A 39 40.55 -28.85 79.68
CA VAL A 39 41.15 -30.19 79.79
C VAL A 39 40.02 -31.20 80.08
N PRO A 40 39.94 -32.34 79.37
CA PRO A 40 40.85 -32.82 78.34
C PRO A 40 40.77 -31.98 77.06
N TRP A 41 41.91 -31.83 76.40
CA TRP A 41 42.04 -31.13 75.12
C TRP A 41 41.41 -31.98 74.00
N GLU A 42 40.16 -31.66 73.67
CA GLU A 42 39.38 -32.34 72.63
C GLU A 42 39.09 -31.39 71.46
N PRO A 43 39.74 -31.58 70.29
CA PRO A 43 39.42 -30.82 69.09
C PRO A 43 37.98 -31.05 68.64
N MET A 44 37.26 -29.97 68.34
CA MET A 44 35.87 -30.00 67.90
C MET A 44 35.75 -29.47 66.46
N PRO A 45 34.90 -30.06 65.61
CA PRO A 45 34.66 -29.55 64.26
C PRO A 45 33.97 -28.19 64.31
N ILE A 46 34.28 -27.32 63.34
CA ILE A 46 33.57 -26.05 63.17
C ILE A 46 32.30 -26.31 62.37
N PRO A 47 31.10 -26.16 62.97
CA PRO A 47 29.86 -26.64 62.34
C PRO A 47 29.51 -25.96 61.01
N VAL A 48 29.95 -24.73 60.82
CA VAL A 48 29.70 -23.95 59.60
C VAL A 48 30.69 -24.26 58.48
N ALA A 49 31.80 -24.92 58.78
CA ALA A 49 32.83 -25.29 57.81
C ALA A 49 32.46 -26.61 57.12
N PRO A 50 32.41 -26.67 55.78
CA PRO A 50 32.22 -27.91 55.05
C PRO A 50 33.30 -28.96 55.39
N ALA A 51 32.96 -30.24 55.23
CA ALA A 51 33.91 -31.34 55.37
C ALA A 51 34.81 -31.46 54.12
N HIS A 52 35.75 -30.53 53.98
CA HIS A 52 36.78 -30.51 52.93
C HIS A 52 38.18 -30.76 53.51
N THR A 53 39.12 -31.11 52.65
CA THR A 53 40.55 -31.10 53.00
C THR A 53 41.04 -29.66 53.05
N TYR A 54 41.33 -29.17 54.25
CA TYR A 54 41.94 -27.85 54.44
C TYR A 54 43.45 -27.97 54.50
N THR A 55 44.17 -27.17 53.72
CA THR A 55 45.60 -27.32 53.46
C THR A 55 46.46 -26.34 54.26
N SER A 56 45.95 -25.12 54.48
CA SER A 56 46.68 -24.01 55.08
C SER A 56 45.75 -23.12 55.91
N LEU A 57 46.31 -22.41 56.89
CA LEU A 57 45.59 -21.50 57.78
C LEU A 57 46.39 -20.25 58.05
N VAL A 58 45.74 -19.09 57.97
CA VAL A 58 46.30 -17.83 58.46
C VAL A 58 45.19 -17.00 59.11
N ARG A 59 45.55 -16.24 60.14
CA ARG A 59 44.65 -15.33 60.82
C ARG A 59 45.07 -13.89 60.53
N ASP A 60 44.12 -13.07 60.15
CA ASP A 60 44.37 -11.66 59.87
C ASP A 60 44.25 -10.76 61.10
N GLY A 61 44.63 -9.50 60.93
CA GLY A 61 44.59 -8.47 61.98
C GLY A 61 43.19 -8.14 62.50
N MET A 62 42.13 -8.35 61.70
CA MET A 62 40.73 -8.21 62.14
C MET A 62 40.20 -9.46 62.86
N GLY A 63 40.99 -10.53 62.89
CA GLY A 63 40.69 -11.77 63.59
C GLY A 63 39.89 -12.77 62.77
N ASN A 64 39.70 -12.54 61.47
CA ASN A 64 39.16 -13.53 60.56
C ASN A 64 40.18 -14.65 60.32
N LEU A 65 39.68 -15.85 60.08
CA LEU A 65 40.50 -17.00 59.74
C LEU A 65 40.34 -17.32 58.26
N TRP A 66 41.47 -17.36 57.56
CA TRP A 66 41.55 -17.72 56.16
C TRP A 66 42.10 -19.12 56.01
N CYS A 67 41.39 -19.95 55.23
CA CYS A 67 41.66 -21.37 55.11
C CYS A 67 41.77 -21.77 53.64
N GLY A 68 42.94 -22.25 53.23
CA GLY A 68 43.10 -22.89 51.93
C GLY A 68 42.44 -24.27 51.92
N SER A 69 41.90 -24.66 50.77
CA SER A 69 41.31 -25.98 50.58
C SER A 69 41.80 -26.67 49.33
N GLU A 70 41.75 -28.00 49.35
CA GLU A 70 42.07 -28.81 48.19
C GLU A 70 40.84 -28.90 47.27
N GLY A 71 40.86 -28.12 46.18
CA GLY A 71 39.86 -28.19 45.10
C GLY A 71 38.62 -27.30 45.30
N HIS A 72 38.52 -26.56 46.40
CA HIS A 72 37.37 -25.69 46.70
C HIS A 72 37.72 -24.20 46.88
N GLY A 73 38.99 -23.82 46.65
CA GLY A 73 39.46 -22.45 46.76
C GLY A 73 39.79 -22.03 48.20
N LEU A 74 39.57 -20.75 48.49
CA LEU A 74 39.86 -20.13 49.77
C LEU A 74 38.56 -19.92 50.56
N PHE A 75 38.58 -20.22 51.85
CA PHE A 75 37.49 -19.93 52.76
C PHE A 75 37.89 -18.85 53.76
N ARG A 76 36.93 -17.99 54.12
CA ARG A 76 37.07 -16.99 55.19
C ARG A 76 36.03 -17.25 56.25
N LEU A 77 36.47 -17.46 57.48
CA LEU A 77 35.61 -17.55 58.66
C LEU A 77 35.65 -16.23 59.45
N ARG A 78 34.48 -15.60 59.57
CA ARG A 78 34.24 -14.35 60.33
C ARG A 78 33.27 -14.63 61.46
N GLY A 79 33.79 -14.90 62.66
CA GLY A 79 32.97 -15.37 63.77
C GLY A 79 32.22 -16.66 63.42
N SER A 80 30.90 -16.60 63.27
CA SER A 80 30.05 -17.73 62.88
C SER A 80 29.71 -17.76 61.39
N ARG A 81 30.19 -16.82 60.57
CA ARG A 81 29.90 -16.73 59.14
C ARG A 81 31.07 -17.28 58.33
N LEU A 82 30.77 -18.13 57.35
CA LEU A 82 31.75 -18.61 56.37
C LEU A 82 31.47 -17.98 55.01
N ASP A 83 32.47 -17.32 54.43
CA ASP A 83 32.48 -16.90 53.03
C ASP A 83 33.49 -17.76 52.26
N SER A 84 33.29 -17.93 50.95
CA SER A 84 34.22 -18.66 50.08
C SER A 84 34.59 -17.82 48.86
N LEU A 85 35.87 -17.82 48.52
CA LEU A 85 36.42 -17.31 47.27
C LEU A 85 36.89 -18.51 46.44
N THR A 86 36.18 -18.81 45.36
CA THR A 86 36.42 -19.96 44.48
C THR A 86 36.68 -19.47 43.05
N LEU A 87 37.04 -20.36 42.12
CA LEU A 87 37.10 -20.09 40.68
C LEU A 87 35.78 -19.47 40.19
N THR A 88 35.75 -18.16 40.00
CA THR A 88 34.60 -17.42 39.42
C THR A 88 34.95 -16.93 38.03
N GLY A 89 35.00 -17.90 37.10
CA GLY A 89 35.28 -17.68 35.67
C GLY A 89 36.63 -18.28 35.28
N GLY A 90 36.78 -18.66 34.01
CA GLY A 90 38.04 -19.22 33.50
C GLY A 90 39.21 -18.24 33.66
N MET A 91 40.43 -18.70 33.34
CA MET A 91 41.64 -17.87 33.29
C MET A 91 41.30 -16.46 32.75
N GLY A 92 41.48 -15.43 33.57
CA GLY A 92 41.23 -14.03 33.19
C GLY A 92 39.91 -13.39 33.66
N SER A 93 39.05 -14.07 34.42
CA SER A 93 37.93 -13.40 35.11
C SER A 93 38.43 -12.62 36.32
N ALA A 94 38.25 -11.29 36.32
CA ALA A 94 38.74 -10.35 37.34
C ALA A 94 38.18 -10.52 38.77
N GLN A 95 37.54 -11.65 39.11
CA GLN A 95 36.85 -11.84 40.38
C GLN A 95 37.03 -13.23 41.02
N GLY A 96 38.03 -14.03 40.63
CA GLY A 96 38.25 -15.37 41.18
C GLY A 96 39.72 -15.77 41.27
N LEU A 97 40.02 -16.81 42.04
CA LEU A 97 41.37 -17.39 42.13
C LEU A 97 41.77 -18.06 40.81
N GLY A 98 43.06 -18.02 40.47
CA GLY A 98 43.59 -18.66 39.25
C GLY A 98 43.49 -20.18 39.29
N ASN A 99 43.41 -20.78 40.48
CA ASN A 99 43.23 -22.21 40.67
C ASN A 99 42.56 -22.54 42.03
N ALA A 100 41.70 -23.56 42.06
CA ALA A 100 40.96 -23.95 43.28
C ALA A 100 41.74 -24.85 44.26
N TYR A 101 42.91 -25.36 43.88
CA TYR A 101 43.81 -26.12 44.75
C TYR A 101 44.74 -25.15 45.46
N VAL A 102 44.29 -24.66 46.61
CA VAL A 102 45.08 -23.75 47.45
C VAL A 102 45.99 -24.61 48.32
N GLU A 103 47.31 -24.43 48.21
CA GLU A 103 48.31 -25.15 49.00
C GLU A 103 48.90 -24.26 50.11
N GLN A 104 48.90 -22.94 49.91
CA GLN A 104 49.47 -21.97 50.85
C GLN A 104 48.57 -20.73 50.94
N VAL A 105 48.48 -20.15 52.14
CA VAL A 105 47.88 -18.82 52.34
C VAL A 105 48.78 -18.07 53.30
N LEU A 106 49.27 -16.92 52.86
CA LEU A 106 50.18 -16.04 53.58
C LEU A 106 49.59 -14.63 53.62
N LEU A 107 49.83 -13.89 54.70
CA LEU A 107 49.54 -12.45 54.75
C LEU A 107 50.84 -11.68 54.56
N ASP A 108 50.80 -10.62 53.76
CA ASP A 108 51.88 -9.65 53.70
C ASP A 108 51.83 -8.65 54.87
N GLU A 109 52.76 -7.69 54.90
CA GLU A 109 52.85 -6.69 55.97
C GLU A 109 51.60 -5.79 56.05
N VAL A 110 50.95 -5.51 54.91
CA VAL A 110 49.74 -4.68 54.82
C VAL A 110 48.45 -5.50 54.92
N GLN A 111 48.57 -6.80 55.20
CA GLN A 111 47.46 -7.74 55.37
C GLN A 111 46.66 -8.08 54.10
N ASN A 112 47.28 -7.98 52.92
CA ASN A 112 46.76 -8.63 51.73
C ASN A 112 47.14 -10.12 51.75
N LEU A 113 46.39 -10.91 51.00
CA LEU A 113 46.56 -12.36 50.95
C LEU A 113 47.41 -12.76 49.75
N TRP A 114 48.37 -13.62 50.00
CA TRP A 114 49.15 -14.32 49.00
C TRP A 114 48.81 -15.80 49.04
N ILE A 115 48.23 -16.28 47.94
CA ILE A 115 47.64 -17.61 47.84
C ILE A 115 48.49 -18.43 46.89
N GLY A 116 49.16 -19.44 47.44
CA GLY A 116 49.89 -20.41 46.64
C GLY A 116 48.96 -21.49 46.12
N THR A 117 48.97 -21.69 44.80
CA THR A 117 48.18 -22.72 44.13
C THR A 117 49.08 -23.68 43.34
N ARG A 118 48.46 -24.64 42.63
CA ARG A 118 49.17 -25.54 41.70
C ARG A 118 49.51 -24.92 40.34
N LEU A 119 49.01 -23.72 40.05
CA LEU A 119 49.26 -23.02 38.77
C LEU A 119 49.92 -21.64 38.93
N GLY A 120 50.27 -21.26 40.16
CA GLY A 120 50.97 -20.02 40.43
C GLY A 120 50.64 -19.44 41.80
N LEU A 121 50.82 -18.13 41.91
CA LEU A 121 50.42 -17.33 43.06
C LEU A 121 49.27 -16.40 42.69
N ASP A 122 48.30 -16.24 43.58
CA ASP A 122 47.31 -15.18 43.50
C ASP A 122 47.56 -14.18 44.65
N HIS A 123 47.68 -12.89 44.31
CA HIS A 123 47.75 -11.81 45.28
C HIS A 123 46.39 -11.13 45.36
N VAL A 124 45.68 -11.39 46.47
CA VAL A 124 44.32 -10.91 46.73
C VAL A 124 44.41 -9.69 47.63
N MET A 125 44.10 -8.53 47.06
CA MET A 125 44.08 -7.25 47.75
C MET A 125 42.74 -7.06 48.45
N LEU A 126 42.77 -6.70 49.73
CA LEU A 126 41.58 -6.52 50.57
C LEU A 126 41.39 -5.05 50.95
N ASP A 127 40.15 -4.67 51.27
CA ASP A 127 39.88 -3.37 51.89
C ASP A 127 40.40 -3.30 53.33
N GLU A 128 40.46 -2.07 53.89
CA GLU A 128 41.03 -1.82 55.22
C GLU A 128 40.33 -2.63 56.34
N LEU A 129 39.06 -3.02 56.12
CA LEU A 129 38.26 -3.82 57.04
C LEU A 129 38.35 -5.33 56.79
N GLN A 130 39.09 -5.75 55.76
CA GLN A 130 39.24 -7.14 55.33
C GLN A 130 37.90 -7.80 54.99
N GLU A 131 36.93 -7.01 54.53
CA GLU A 131 35.57 -7.43 54.18
C GLU A 131 35.45 -7.75 52.70
N ASN A 132 36.02 -6.92 51.83
CA ASN A 132 35.85 -7.00 50.38
C ASN A 132 37.19 -7.18 49.66
N VAL A 133 37.18 -7.95 48.58
CA VAL A 133 38.30 -8.05 47.65
C VAL A 133 38.28 -6.83 46.74
N ILE A 134 39.38 -6.07 46.73
CA ILE A 134 39.57 -4.91 45.87
C ILE A 134 40.01 -5.37 44.48
N ASP A 135 41.03 -6.23 44.43
CA ASP A 135 41.63 -6.73 43.19
C ASP A 135 42.35 -8.07 43.43
N ILE A 136 42.59 -8.81 42.35
CA ILE A 136 43.35 -10.06 42.37
C ILE A 136 44.37 -10.06 41.22
N ASP A 137 45.65 -10.08 41.58
CA ASP A 137 46.74 -10.28 40.62
C ASP A 137 47.11 -11.76 40.54
N HIS A 138 47.28 -12.28 39.32
CA HIS A 138 47.70 -13.66 39.05
C HIS A 138 49.15 -13.71 38.57
N TYR A 139 49.96 -14.57 39.17
CA TYR A 139 51.35 -14.81 38.81
C TYR A 139 51.58 -16.30 38.48
N GLY A 140 51.51 -16.63 37.20
CA GLY A 140 51.86 -17.92 36.64
C GLY A 140 53.16 -17.89 35.84
N ALA A 141 53.36 -18.88 34.98
CA ALA A 141 54.57 -19.03 34.17
C ALA A 141 54.79 -17.84 33.22
N GLU A 142 53.72 -17.24 32.69
CA GLU A 142 53.79 -16.11 31.75
C GLU A 142 54.24 -14.82 32.46
N GLU A 143 53.91 -14.67 33.74
CA GLU A 143 54.33 -13.55 34.59
C GLU A 143 55.73 -13.73 35.19
N GLY A 144 56.43 -14.81 34.85
CA GLY A 144 57.77 -15.11 35.34
C GLY A 144 57.80 -15.91 36.65
N PHE A 145 56.66 -16.43 37.12
CA PHE A 145 56.63 -17.37 38.25
C PHE A 145 57.05 -18.77 37.78
N ALA A 146 58.37 -18.98 37.68
CA ALA A 146 58.96 -20.22 37.18
C ALA A 146 58.63 -21.47 38.04
N GLY A 147 58.29 -21.28 39.32
CA GLY A 147 57.96 -22.36 40.23
C GLY A 147 56.70 -23.14 39.86
N VAL A 148 55.75 -22.50 39.14
CA VAL A 148 54.42 -22.98 38.72
C VAL A 148 53.56 -23.53 39.87
N GLU A 149 53.95 -24.65 40.47
CA GLU A 149 53.23 -25.29 41.57
C GLU A 149 53.88 -24.98 42.93
N THR A 150 53.08 -24.46 43.86
CA THR A 150 53.50 -24.18 45.23
C THR A 150 53.33 -25.41 46.14
N PHE A 151 54.17 -25.53 47.16
CA PHE A 151 54.11 -26.65 48.12
C PHE A 151 53.43 -26.31 49.44
N ARG A 152 52.61 -27.21 49.96
CA ARG A 152 51.79 -26.95 51.14
C ARG A 152 52.55 -26.33 52.33
N ASN A 153 52.07 -25.16 52.79
CA ASN A 153 52.62 -24.36 53.89
C ASN A 153 54.12 -24.03 53.81
N ALA A 154 54.75 -24.16 52.64
CA ALA A 154 56.14 -23.78 52.42
C ALA A 154 56.25 -22.28 52.10
N CYS A 155 55.77 -21.41 53.00
CA CYS A 155 55.78 -19.97 52.81
C CYS A 155 56.20 -19.19 54.06
N LEU A 156 56.76 -18.00 53.86
CA LEU A 156 57.24 -17.13 54.92
C LEU A 156 57.18 -15.66 54.48
N LEU A 157 56.71 -14.77 55.36
CA LEU A 157 56.95 -13.33 55.28
C LEU A 157 58.23 -13.01 56.05
N ASP A 158 59.21 -12.40 55.38
CA ASP A 158 60.42 -11.86 56.02
C ASP A 158 60.10 -10.49 56.63
N PRO A 159 60.12 -10.33 57.97
CA PRO A 159 59.79 -9.06 58.60
C PRO A 159 60.86 -7.98 58.45
N LEU A 160 62.06 -8.30 57.93
CA LEU A 160 63.15 -7.33 57.80
C LEU A 160 63.02 -6.44 56.56
N ASP A 161 62.56 -7.02 55.45
CA ASP A 161 62.46 -6.34 54.16
C ASP A 161 61.13 -6.61 53.43
N SER A 162 60.16 -7.18 54.15
CA SER A 162 58.81 -7.49 53.67
C SER A 162 58.77 -8.40 52.43
N SER A 163 59.86 -9.13 52.18
CA SER A 163 59.91 -10.13 51.12
C SER A 163 59.06 -11.34 51.48
N LEU A 164 58.37 -11.88 50.49
CA LEU A 164 57.60 -13.11 50.60
C LEU A 164 58.40 -14.25 49.99
N TRP A 165 58.45 -15.37 50.68
CA TRP A 165 59.15 -16.57 50.25
C TRP A 165 58.14 -17.69 50.02
N PHE A 166 58.26 -18.35 48.87
CA PHE A 166 57.39 -19.43 48.44
C PHE A 166 58.23 -20.64 48.01
N GLY A 167 58.01 -21.78 48.66
CA GLY A 167 58.52 -23.07 48.24
C GLY A 167 57.66 -23.62 47.11
N THR A 168 58.32 -24.02 46.03
CA THR A 168 57.70 -24.49 44.79
C THR A 168 58.31 -25.83 44.38
N VAL A 169 57.68 -26.52 43.42
CA VAL A 169 58.22 -27.76 42.85
C VAL A 169 59.59 -27.60 42.19
N GLN A 170 59.95 -26.38 41.78
CA GLN A 170 61.24 -26.08 41.16
C GLN A 170 62.25 -25.41 42.11
N GLY A 171 61.93 -25.30 43.39
CA GLY A 171 62.82 -24.70 44.40
C GLY A 171 62.18 -23.54 45.14
N LEU A 172 63.01 -22.60 45.61
CA LEU A 172 62.57 -21.48 46.44
C LEU A 172 62.43 -20.21 45.59
N THR A 173 61.25 -19.59 45.62
CA THR A 173 60.96 -18.31 44.97
C THR A 173 60.85 -17.21 46.03
N ARG A 174 61.51 -16.08 45.78
CA ARG A 174 61.41 -14.86 46.59
C ARG A 174 60.67 -13.80 45.79
N TYR A 175 59.63 -13.23 46.35
CA TYR A 175 58.95 -12.05 45.87
C TYR A 175 59.31 -10.87 46.76
N GLN A 176 59.67 -9.74 46.14
CA GLN A 176 59.97 -8.51 46.86
C GLN A 176 59.11 -7.38 46.31
N PRO A 177 58.21 -6.80 47.11
CA PRO A 177 57.25 -5.78 46.66
C PRO A 177 57.90 -4.58 45.98
N ASP A 178 59.08 -4.15 46.45
CA ASP A 178 59.78 -2.96 45.96
C ASP A 178 60.29 -3.06 44.51
N TYR A 179 60.40 -4.28 43.97
CA TYR A 179 60.90 -4.52 42.61
C TYR A 179 59.78 -4.67 41.57
N VAL A 180 58.52 -4.43 41.94
CA VAL A 180 57.41 -4.43 40.97
C VAL A 180 57.55 -3.23 40.04
N LEU A 181 58.07 -3.48 38.84
CA LEU A 181 58.10 -2.50 37.76
C LEU A 181 56.69 -2.35 37.19
N ARG A 182 55.94 -1.36 37.68
CA ARG A 182 54.73 -0.89 36.98
C ARG A 182 55.19 -0.16 35.74
N ASP A 183 54.63 -0.50 34.58
CA ASP A 183 54.86 0.25 33.36
C ASP A 183 53.95 1.50 33.41
N PRO A 184 54.52 2.70 33.64
CA PRO A 184 53.72 3.92 33.68
C PRO A 184 53.37 4.41 32.26
N ASN A 185 53.92 3.78 31.22
CA ASN A 185 53.73 4.25 29.86
C ASN A 185 52.33 3.91 29.36
N GLU A 186 51.66 4.94 28.86
CA GLU A 186 50.38 4.79 28.18
C GLU A 186 50.55 3.92 26.92
N PRO A 187 49.65 2.94 26.68
CA PRO A 187 49.71 2.14 25.48
C PRO A 187 49.33 3.00 24.25
N SER A 188 50.04 2.83 23.14
CA SER A 188 49.71 3.56 21.91
C SER A 188 48.68 2.78 21.09
N THR A 189 47.47 3.32 20.95
CA THR A 189 46.40 2.72 20.14
C THR A 189 46.48 3.12 18.67
N ARG A 190 46.29 2.15 17.77
CA ARG A 190 46.15 2.39 16.32
C ARG A 190 45.25 1.35 15.68
N LEU A 191 44.64 1.72 14.55
CA LEU A 191 43.96 0.78 13.68
C LEU A 191 45.00 0.02 12.84
N THR A 192 44.84 -1.30 12.72
CA THR A 192 45.69 -2.18 11.91
C THR A 192 45.01 -2.63 10.64
N GLY A 193 43.68 -2.65 10.61
CA GLY A 193 42.91 -3.07 9.45
C GLY A 193 41.49 -2.54 9.48
N LEU A 194 40.94 -2.38 8.28
CA LEU A 194 39.53 -2.07 8.04
C LEU A 194 39.04 -3.03 6.97
N GLU A 195 37.95 -3.74 7.25
CA GLU A 195 37.32 -4.69 6.32
C GLU A 195 35.90 -4.24 6.02
N LEU A 196 35.45 -4.46 4.78
CA LEU A 196 34.06 -4.27 4.37
C LEU A 196 33.46 -5.66 4.12
N PHE A 197 32.38 -5.99 4.84
CA PHE A 197 31.77 -7.34 4.77
C PHE A 197 32.77 -8.50 5.00
N TYR A 198 33.72 -8.33 5.93
CA TYR A 198 34.79 -9.29 6.26
C TYR A 198 35.82 -9.51 5.14
N GLU A 199 35.88 -8.63 4.15
CA GLU A 199 36.87 -8.68 3.07
C GLU A 199 37.70 -7.39 3.05
N GLU A 200 38.98 -7.52 2.72
CA GLU A 200 39.83 -6.38 2.35
C GLU A 200 39.43 -5.90 0.96
N VAL A 201 39.07 -4.62 0.84
CA VAL A 201 38.60 -4.03 -0.41
C VAL A 201 39.47 -2.84 -0.81
N ASP A 202 39.47 -2.50 -2.09
CA ASP A 202 40.04 -1.23 -2.54
C ASP A 202 39.14 -0.07 -2.09
N TRP A 203 39.68 0.76 -1.21
CA TRP A 203 38.98 1.92 -0.64
C TRP A 203 39.01 3.16 -1.52
N SER A 204 39.86 3.19 -2.56
CA SER A 204 40.06 4.35 -3.44
C SER A 204 38.76 4.97 -4.00
N PRO A 205 37.69 4.21 -4.31
CA PRO A 205 36.44 4.79 -4.81
C PRO A 205 35.63 5.57 -3.75
N TRP A 206 35.91 5.37 -2.47
CA TRP A 206 35.10 5.86 -1.35
C TRP A 206 35.89 6.71 -0.36
N CYS A 207 37.12 7.12 -0.69
CA CYS A 207 37.93 7.94 0.21
C CYS A 207 38.73 9.00 -0.56
N ASP A 208 39.20 10.02 0.15
CA ASP A 208 40.04 11.07 -0.42
C ASP A 208 41.44 10.57 -0.75
N ARG A 209 41.98 9.70 0.10
CA ARG A 209 43.31 9.08 -0.03
C ARG A 209 43.41 7.84 0.86
N VAL A 210 44.26 6.90 0.46
CA VAL A 210 44.69 5.77 1.29
C VAL A 210 46.06 6.09 1.87
N ASP A 211 46.22 5.90 3.18
CA ASP A 211 47.50 6.14 3.84
C ASP A 211 48.50 4.98 3.65
N THR A 212 49.73 5.15 4.14
CA THR A 212 50.82 4.16 3.97
C THR A 212 50.55 2.82 4.65
N GLN A 213 49.53 2.74 5.50
CA GLN A 213 49.11 1.52 6.20
C GLN A 213 47.90 0.86 5.52
N GLY A 214 47.45 1.37 4.37
CA GLY A 214 46.30 0.83 3.65
C GLY A 214 44.95 1.31 4.19
N LEU A 215 44.92 2.30 5.10
CA LEU A 215 43.69 2.80 5.71
C LEU A 215 43.16 4.03 4.94
N PRO A 216 41.84 4.11 4.67
CA PRO A 216 41.26 5.25 3.98
C PRO A 216 41.13 6.48 4.89
N ARG A 217 41.32 7.68 4.31
CA ARG A 217 41.05 8.98 4.95
C ARG A 217 39.91 9.69 4.25
N GLY A 218 39.01 10.30 5.01
CA GLY A 218 37.79 10.90 4.46
C GLY A 218 36.87 9.83 3.86
N LEU A 219 36.66 8.72 4.58
CA LEU A 219 35.90 7.58 4.08
C LEU A 219 34.40 7.95 4.00
N VAL A 220 33.84 7.89 2.79
CA VAL A 220 32.43 8.16 2.48
C VAL A 220 31.85 6.95 1.74
N LEU A 221 31.04 6.17 2.45
CA LEU A 221 30.47 4.93 1.96
C LEU A 221 29.04 5.14 1.44
N PRO A 222 28.67 4.52 0.31
CA PRO A 222 27.28 4.48 -0.11
C PRO A 222 26.44 3.62 0.86
N HIS A 223 25.13 3.92 0.97
CA HIS A 223 24.20 3.27 1.91
C HIS A 223 24.19 1.72 1.91
N ASN A 224 24.63 1.08 0.83
CA ASN A 224 24.68 -0.37 0.69
C ASN A 224 25.99 -1.00 1.19
N LYS A 225 26.94 -0.19 1.68
CA LYS A 225 28.22 -0.60 2.26
C LYS A 225 28.23 -0.25 3.74
N ASN A 226 27.41 -0.96 4.49
CA ASN A 226 27.01 -0.61 5.85
C ASN A 226 27.49 -1.58 6.93
N GLN A 227 28.49 -2.41 6.62
CA GLN A 227 29.09 -3.32 7.56
C GLN A 227 30.61 -3.20 7.54
N LEU A 228 31.17 -2.70 8.63
CA LEU A 228 32.59 -2.46 8.79
C LEU A 228 33.14 -3.27 9.96
N THR A 229 34.30 -3.84 9.75
CA THR A 229 35.09 -4.48 10.80
C THR A 229 36.36 -3.68 11.03
N PHE A 230 36.59 -3.27 12.28
CA PHE A 230 37.76 -2.52 12.72
C PHE A 230 38.69 -3.46 13.47
N SER A 231 39.92 -3.59 12.99
CA SER A 231 40.99 -4.30 13.69
C SER A 231 41.97 -3.27 14.25
N PHE A 232 42.29 -3.34 15.53
CA PHE A 232 43.09 -2.36 16.24
C PHE A 232 44.10 -3.02 17.17
N VAL A 233 45.15 -2.28 17.55
CA VAL A 233 46.15 -2.75 18.51
C VAL A 233 46.56 -1.64 19.46
N GLY A 234 46.73 -1.99 20.72
CA GLY A 234 47.33 -1.16 21.76
C GLY A 234 48.76 -1.65 21.99
N VAL A 235 49.74 -0.81 21.66
CA VAL A 235 51.14 -1.18 21.78
C VAL A 235 51.62 -0.88 23.20
N SER A 236 51.88 -1.95 23.95
CA SER A 236 52.60 -1.94 25.24
C SER A 236 53.77 -2.90 25.13
N LEU A 237 54.99 -2.47 25.48
CA LEU A 237 56.20 -3.27 25.29
C LEU A 237 56.48 -4.23 26.46
N ALA A 238 55.98 -3.92 27.65
CA ALA A 238 56.24 -4.72 28.84
C ALA A 238 55.47 -6.06 28.80
N TYR A 239 54.18 -6.01 28.49
CA TYR A 239 53.26 -7.16 28.49
C TYR A 239 52.20 -7.00 27.39
N PRO A 240 52.55 -7.27 26.12
CA PRO A 240 51.64 -7.08 24.97
C PRO A 240 50.33 -7.90 25.07
N GLU A 241 50.39 -9.11 25.59
CA GLU A 241 49.28 -10.07 25.73
C GLU A 241 48.24 -9.66 26.79
N LYS A 242 48.64 -8.82 27.74
CA LYS A 242 47.78 -8.31 28.81
C LYS A 242 47.10 -6.98 28.48
N VAL A 243 47.27 -6.49 27.26
CA VAL A 243 46.56 -5.29 26.81
C VAL A 243 45.06 -5.58 26.76
N ARG A 244 44.26 -4.64 27.25
CA ARG A 244 42.80 -4.68 27.20
C ARG A 244 42.26 -3.45 26.52
N TYR A 245 41.08 -3.56 25.93
CA TYR A 245 40.50 -2.53 25.08
C TYR A 245 39.11 -2.10 25.57
N GLN A 246 38.79 -0.85 25.29
CA GLN A 246 37.41 -0.39 25.18
C GLN A 246 37.27 0.36 23.86
N TYR A 247 36.15 0.15 23.18
CA TYR A 247 35.83 0.83 21.95
C TYR A 247 34.45 1.47 22.03
N PHE A 248 34.23 2.45 21.14
CA PHE A 248 33.01 3.23 21.10
C PHE A 248 32.81 3.78 19.67
N LEU A 249 31.63 3.56 19.10
CA LEU A 249 31.25 4.16 17.82
C LEU A 249 30.27 5.31 18.05
N ASP A 250 30.78 6.54 17.96
CA ASP A 250 29.96 7.74 18.05
C ASP A 250 28.95 7.76 16.89
N GLY A 251 27.67 7.99 17.21
CA GLY A 251 26.53 7.88 16.30
C GLY A 251 25.86 6.50 16.25
N TYR A 252 26.38 5.48 16.97
CA TYR A 252 25.79 4.14 17.04
C TYR A 252 25.69 3.62 18.48
N ASP A 253 26.79 3.62 19.23
CA ASP A 253 26.83 3.11 20.60
C ASP A 253 26.34 4.16 21.61
N PRO A 254 25.63 3.75 22.68
CA PRO A 254 25.22 4.66 23.74
C PRO A 254 26.35 4.99 24.74
N ASP A 255 27.29 4.07 24.95
CA ASP A 255 28.41 4.16 25.91
C ASP A 255 29.57 3.27 25.44
N TRP A 256 30.74 3.42 26.08
CA TRP A 256 31.92 2.57 25.83
C TRP A 256 31.62 1.09 26.04
N SER A 257 32.26 0.24 25.24
CA SER A 257 32.19 -1.21 25.42
C SER A 257 32.69 -1.63 26.81
N PRO A 258 32.26 -2.80 27.32
CA PRO A 258 32.96 -3.46 28.41
C PRO A 258 34.44 -3.67 28.08
N ILE A 259 35.28 -3.79 29.11
CA ILE A 259 36.70 -4.12 28.94
C ILE A 259 36.82 -5.49 28.29
N THR A 260 37.52 -5.56 27.17
CA THR A 260 37.68 -6.79 26.38
C THR A 260 39.14 -7.04 26.02
N GLU A 261 39.48 -8.30 25.76
CA GLU A 261 40.76 -8.71 25.17
C GLU A 261 40.72 -8.75 23.63
N GLN A 262 39.53 -8.65 23.04
CA GLN A 262 39.35 -8.68 21.59
C GLN A 262 39.93 -7.42 20.93
N ASP A 263 40.74 -7.64 19.90
CA ASP A 263 41.43 -6.62 19.11
C ASP A 263 40.66 -6.24 17.83
N ARG A 264 39.43 -6.73 17.69
CA ARG A 264 38.58 -6.53 16.52
C ARG A 264 37.11 -6.42 16.88
N VAL A 265 36.39 -5.52 16.20
CA VAL A 265 34.93 -5.33 16.34
C VAL A 265 34.25 -5.16 14.98
N THR A 266 33.04 -5.71 14.83
CA THR A 266 32.22 -5.56 13.62
C THR A 266 30.93 -4.81 13.92
N TYR A 267 30.69 -3.73 13.19
CA TYR A 267 29.41 -3.02 13.18
C TYR A 267 28.64 -3.39 11.92
N SER A 268 27.37 -3.74 12.08
CA SER A 268 26.49 -4.16 10.98
C SER A 268 25.28 -3.25 10.86
N ASN A 269 24.76 -3.14 9.63
CA ASN A 269 23.56 -2.37 9.30
C ASN A 269 23.62 -0.89 9.73
N LEU A 270 24.79 -0.26 9.56
CA LEU A 270 25.00 1.16 9.82
C LEU A 270 24.02 1.99 8.98
N GLN A 271 23.31 2.90 9.64
CA GLN A 271 22.36 3.79 8.97
C GLN A 271 23.12 4.93 8.27
N PRO A 272 22.47 5.67 7.35
CA PRO A 272 23.07 6.88 6.82
C PRO A 272 23.34 7.91 7.92
N GLY A 273 24.57 8.41 8.00
CA GLY A 273 25.01 9.30 9.07
C GLY A 273 26.54 9.47 9.09
N GLU A 274 27.01 10.34 9.98
CA GLU A 274 28.43 10.50 10.28
C GLU A 274 28.77 9.71 11.53
N TYR A 275 29.90 9.00 11.49
CA TYR A 275 30.34 8.12 12.55
C TYR A 275 31.81 8.37 12.89
N THR A 276 32.15 8.23 14.16
CA THR A 276 33.56 8.26 14.61
C THR A 276 33.83 7.05 15.49
N PHE A 277 34.61 6.11 14.96
CA PHE A 277 35.11 4.98 15.73
C PHE A 277 36.22 5.44 16.68
N GLN A 278 36.12 5.05 17.93
CA GLN A 278 37.06 5.39 18.99
C GLN A 278 37.53 4.12 19.72
N VAL A 279 38.82 4.06 20.04
CA VAL A 279 39.38 2.96 20.83
C VAL A 279 40.44 3.47 21.81
N ILE A 280 40.38 2.95 23.03
CA ILE A 280 41.39 3.10 24.07
C ILE A 280 41.90 1.73 24.49
N ALA A 281 43.14 1.67 24.94
CA ALA A 281 43.80 0.50 25.46
C ALA A 281 44.28 0.76 26.89
N ARG A 282 44.28 -0.31 27.68
CA ARG A 282 44.82 -0.40 29.03
C ARG A 282 46.03 -1.32 29.01
N ASN A 283 47.17 -0.87 29.53
CA ASN A 283 48.34 -1.73 29.70
C ASN A 283 48.14 -2.70 30.89
N ALA A 284 49.07 -3.65 31.07
CA ALA A 284 49.02 -4.61 32.17
C ALA A 284 49.03 -3.97 33.57
N SER A 285 49.63 -2.78 33.71
CA SER A 285 49.68 -2.02 34.97
C SER A 285 48.43 -1.18 35.24
N GLY A 286 47.43 -1.25 34.36
CA GLY A 286 46.16 -0.55 34.53
C GLY A 286 46.10 0.86 33.99
N VAL A 287 47.15 1.32 33.31
CA VAL A 287 47.21 2.66 32.72
C VAL A 287 46.47 2.64 31.38
N TRP A 288 45.48 3.52 31.26
CA TRP A 288 44.78 3.80 30.01
C TRP A 288 45.47 4.93 29.24
N ASN A 289 45.42 4.89 27.91
CA ASN A 289 45.76 6.08 27.12
C ASN A 289 44.71 7.18 27.30
N GLN A 290 45.16 8.42 27.47
CA GLN A 290 44.27 9.57 27.72
C GLN A 290 43.51 9.99 26.45
N GLU A 291 44.17 9.93 25.30
CA GLU A 291 43.58 10.31 24.01
C GLU A 291 43.16 9.07 23.22
N PRO A 292 41.85 8.87 22.96
CA PRO A 292 41.39 7.76 22.14
C PRO A 292 41.88 7.91 20.70
N PHE A 293 42.26 6.80 20.08
CA PHE A 293 42.43 6.77 18.64
C PHE A 293 41.07 7.00 17.98
N ARG A 294 40.99 7.87 16.98
CA ARG A 294 39.74 8.23 16.29
C ARG A 294 39.81 7.96 14.80
N PHE A 295 38.74 7.37 14.26
CA PHE A 295 38.57 7.13 12.84
C PHE A 295 37.17 7.55 12.39
N GLY A 296 37.09 8.64 11.63
CA GLY A 296 35.84 9.19 11.12
C GLY A 296 35.47 8.64 9.75
N PHE A 297 34.20 8.31 9.55
CA PHE A 297 33.64 7.92 8.26
C PHE A 297 32.17 8.32 8.16
N THR A 298 31.66 8.42 6.92
CA THR A 298 30.28 8.82 6.64
C THR A 298 29.60 7.74 5.81
N VAL A 299 28.35 7.42 6.11
CA VAL A 299 27.48 6.58 5.27
C VAL A 299 26.44 7.49 4.60
N GLU A 300 26.50 7.63 3.29
CA GLU A 300 25.58 8.48 2.54
C GLU A 300 24.17 7.87 2.45
N PRO A 301 23.12 8.70 2.48
CA PRO A 301 21.76 8.23 2.26
C PRO A 301 21.55 7.78 0.81
N PRO A 302 20.62 6.84 0.56
CA PRO A 302 20.29 6.44 -0.80
C PRO A 302 19.70 7.61 -1.60
N ILE A 303 19.89 7.58 -2.92
CA ILE A 303 19.49 8.66 -3.84
C ILE A 303 18.00 9.00 -3.70
N TRP A 304 17.12 8.02 -3.47
CA TRP A 304 15.67 8.26 -3.31
C TRP A 304 15.26 8.97 -2.01
N ARG A 305 16.17 9.05 -1.03
CA ARG A 305 15.99 9.86 0.19
C ARG A 305 16.51 11.28 0.07
N THR A 306 17.23 11.62 -1.01
CA THR A 306 17.69 12.98 -1.25
C THR A 306 16.51 13.92 -1.54
N THR A 307 16.55 15.15 -1.03
CA THR A 307 15.51 16.17 -1.23
C THR A 307 15.31 16.48 -2.71
N GLY A 308 16.40 16.52 -3.49
CA GLY A 308 16.36 16.72 -4.94
C GLY A 308 15.58 15.64 -5.68
N PHE A 309 15.81 14.36 -5.36
CA PHE A 309 15.06 13.26 -5.97
C PHE A 309 13.59 13.26 -5.56
N GLN A 310 13.29 13.50 -4.28
CA GLN A 310 11.91 13.57 -3.79
C GLN A 310 11.12 14.70 -4.46
N ALA A 311 11.74 15.87 -4.64
CA ALA A 311 11.15 16.99 -5.37
C ALA A 311 10.90 16.65 -6.84
N ALA A 312 11.87 16.01 -7.51
CA ALA A 312 11.73 15.58 -8.91
C ALA A 312 10.63 14.52 -9.09
N ALA A 313 10.56 13.54 -8.19
CA ALA A 313 9.51 12.51 -8.18
C ALA A 313 8.13 13.12 -7.93
N GLY A 314 8.02 14.06 -6.99
CA GLY A 314 6.80 14.83 -6.74
C GLY A 314 6.36 15.64 -7.97
N GLY A 315 7.30 16.33 -8.62
CA GLY A 315 7.06 17.07 -9.86
C GLY A 315 6.60 16.17 -11.02
N ALA A 316 7.24 15.01 -11.21
CA ALA A 316 6.84 14.02 -12.20
C ALA A 316 5.43 13.46 -11.91
N GLY A 317 5.10 13.23 -10.63
CA GLY A 317 3.77 12.84 -10.18
C GLY A 317 2.71 13.89 -10.52
N ILE A 318 3.00 15.18 -10.26
CA ILE A 318 2.11 16.29 -10.63
C ILE A 318 1.92 16.37 -12.15
N LEU A 319 2.99 16.23 -12.93
CA LEU A 319 2.92 16.22 -14.40
C LEU A 319 2.10 15.04 -14.92
N LEU A 320 2.21 13.85 -14.32
CA LEU A 320 1.38 12.70 -14.65
C LEU A 320 -0.10 12.96 -14.35
N VAL A 321 -0.41 13.56 -13.20
CA VAL A 321 -1.79 13.94 -12.84
C VAL A 321 -2.33 14.99 -13.80
N LEU A 322 -1.57 16.05 -14.09
CA LEU A 322 -1.94 17.09 -15.05
C LEU A 322 -2.12 16.50 -16.46
N GLY A 323 -1.22 15.62 -16.89
CA GLY A 323 -1.31 14.89 -18.16
C GLY A 323 -2.56 14.01 -18.23
N PHE A 324 -2.87 13.27 -17.17
CA PHE A 324 -4.08 12.46 -17.06
C PHE A 324 -5.34 13.33 -17.11
N VAL A 325 -5.38 14.46 -16.38
CA VAL A 325 -6.49 15.42 -16.41
C VAL A 325 -6.66 16.01 -17.81
N GLN A 326 -5.57 16.38 -18.49
CA GLN A 326 -5.64 16.88 -19.87
C GLN A 326 -6.12 15.81 -20.86
N LEU A 327 -5.66 14.57 -20.73
CA LEU A 327 -6.13 13.47 -21.58
C LEU A 327 -7.61 13.18 -21.34
N ARG A 328 -8.04 13.17 -20.07
CA ARG A 328 -9.44 12.96 -19.68
C ARG A 328 -10.35 14.07 -20.19
N THR A 329 -9.94 15.33 -20.04
CA THR A 329 -10.70 16.50 -20.54
C THR A 329 -10.78 16.51 -22.07
N ARG A 330 -9.69 16.15 -22.78
CA ARG A 330 -9.72 15.99 -24.24
C ARG A 330 -10.66 14.86 -24.69
N LYS A 331 -10.68 13.73 -23.98
CA LYS A 331 -11.60 12.62 -24.26
C LYS A 331 -13.06 13.04 -24.07
N LEU A 332 -13.37 13.68 -22.95
CA LEU A 332 -14.73 14.18 -22.65
C LEU A 332 -15.24 15.20 -23.69
N ARG A 333 -14.37 16.10 -24.18
CA ARG A 333 -14.75 17.05 -25.24
C ARG A 333 -15.11 16.34 -26.55
N ARG A 334 -14.29 15.37 -26.99
CA ARG A 334 -14.57 14.58 -28.20
C ARG A 334 -15.86 13.77 -28.10
N ASP A 335 -16.12 13.18 -26.94
CA ASP A 335 -17.33 12.40 -26.73
C ASP A 335 -18.58 13.29 -26.73
N ARG A 336 -18.49 14.51 -26.19
CA ARG A 336 -19.56 15.51 -26.24
C ARG A 336 -19.85 15.98 -27.67
N GLU A 337 -18.82 16.30 -28.45
CA GLU A 337 -18.98 16.72 -29.85
C GLU A 337 -19.62 15.62 -30.71
N ARG A 338 -19.23 14.35 -30.50
CA ARG A 338 -19.87 13.20 -31.17
C ARG A 338 -21.34 13.05 -30.79
N LEU A 339 -21.66 13.22 -29.51
CA LEU A 339 -23.02 13.10 -29.02
C LEU A 339 -23.91 14.22 -29.56
N GLU A 340 -23.42 15.46 -29.58
CA GLU A 340 -24.13 16.61 -30.16
C GLU A 340 -24.35 16.44 -31.67
N GLY A 341 -23.39 15.86 -32.40
CA GLY A 341 -23.54 15.50 -33.82
C GLY A 341 -24.63 14.47 -34.05
N MET A 342 -24.61 13.36 -33.30
CA MET A 342 -25.62 12.30 -33.41
C MET A 342 -27.02 12.77 -33.04
N VAL A 343 -27.15 13.62 -32.01
CA VAL A 343 -28.46 14.17 -31.61
C VAL A 343 -29.02 15.06 -32.72
N ARG A 344 -28.19 15.93 -33.34
CA ARG A 344 -28.65 16.79 -34.44
C ARG A 344 -29.14 16.00 -35.65
N GLU A 345 -28.37 14.99 -36.05
CA GLU A 345 -28.72 14.10 -37.18
C GLU A 345 -30.06 13.40 -36.92
N ARG A 346 -30.22 12.78 -35.73
CA ARG A 346 -31.47 12.12 -35.34
C ARG A 346 -32.65 13.07 -35.21
N THR A 347 -32.44 14.30 -34.73
CA THR A 347 -33.52 15.29 -34.68
C THR A 347 -33.95 15.77 -36.07
N SER A 348 -33.02 15.83 -37.03
CA SER A 348 -33.32 16.21 -38.41
C SER A 348 -34.08 15.10 -39.14
N GLU A 349 -33.61 13.85 -39.02
CA GLU A 349 -34.28 12.67 -39.61
C GLU A 349 -35.71 12.53 -39.08
N LEU A 350 -35.90 12.67 -37.76
CA LEU A 350 -37.21 12.55 -37.13
C LEU A 350 -38.16 13.70 -37.55
N ALA A 351 -37.64 14.91 -37.75
CA ALA A 351 -38.44 16.04 -38.22
C ALA A 351 -38.91 15.85 -39.67
N GLU A 352 -38.04 15.34 -40.54
CA GLU A 352 -38.38 15.06 -41.93
C GLU A 352 -39.38 13.90 -42.06
N GLU A 353 -39.21 12.83 -41.28
CA GLU A 353 -40.12 11.69 -41.27
C GLU A 353 -41.52 12.09 -40.74
N LYS A 354 -41.57 12.89 -39.68
CA LYS A 354 -42.82 13.44 -39.15
C LYS A 354 -43.53 14.32 -40.18
N HIS A 355 -42.81 15.21 -40.85
CA HIS A 355 -43.39 16.11 -41.85
C HIS A 355 -43.94 15.34 -43.07
N ARG A 356 -43.25 14.27 -43.50
CA ARG A 356 -43.74 13.39 -44.57
C ARG A 356 -45.01 12.64 -44.16
N SER A 357 -45.08 12.14 -42.92
CA SER A 357 -46.26 11.45 -42.39
C SER A 357 -47.48 12.39 -42.31
N GLU A 358 -47.31 13.61 -41.81
CA GLU A 358 -48.39 14.61 -41.70
C GLU A 358 -48.97 15.00 -43.06
N ARG A 359 -48.11 15.23 -44.06
CA ARG A 359 -48.55 15.56 -45.42
C ARG A 359 -49.36 14.46 -46.11
N LEU A 360 -49.03 13.20 -45.87
CA LEU A 360 -49.77 12.07 -46.45
C LEU A 360 -51.15 11.92 -45.81
N LEU A 361 -51.27 12.16 -44.52
CA LEU A 361 -52.54 12.07 -43.80
C LEU A 361 -53.55 13.12 -44.30
N LEU A 362 -53.08 14.37 -44.50
CA LEU A 362 -53.90 15.49 -44.98
C LEU A 362 -54.33 15.35 -46.47
N ASN A 363 -53.68 14.51 -47.26
CA ASN A 363 -54.10 14.23 -48.63
C ASN A 363 -55.24 13.20 -48.71
N ILE A 364 -55.48 12.45 -47.63
CA ILE A 364 -56.47 11.35 -47.60
C ILE A 364 -57.71 11.75 -46.80
N LEU A 365 -57.53 12.58 -45.78
CA LEU A 365 -58.58 13.03 -44.88
C LEU A 365 -58.60 14.55 -44.85
N PRO A 366 -59.79 15.16 -44.73
CA PRO A 366 -59.87 16.59 -44.48
C PRO A 366 -59.14 16.99 -43.20
N GLU A 367 -58.65 18.23 -43.13
CA GLU A 367 -57.74 18.70 -42.08
C GLU A 367 -58.29 18.51 -40.66
N SER A 368 -59.55 18.91 -40.42
CA SER A 368 -60.23 18.74 -39.13
C SER A 368 -60.29 17.27 -38.70
N THR A 369 -60.68 16.39 -39.63
CA THR A 369 -60.79 14.95 -39.41
C THR A 369 -59.42 14.27 -39.19
N ALA A 370 -58.38 14.73 -39.90
CA ALA A 370 -57.01 14.24 -39.73
C ALA A 370 -56.43 14.61 -38.35
N LEU A 371 -56.76 15.80 -37.84
CA LEU A 371 -56.38 16.25 -36.50
C LEU A 371 -57.03 15.40 -35.41
N GLU A 372 -58.34 15.15 -35.51
CA GLU A 372 -59.07 14.28 -34.58
C GLU A 372 -58.49 12.86 -34.56
N LEU A 373 -58.24 12.28 -35.74
CA LEU A 373 -57.65 10.94 -35.84
C LEU A 373 -56.25 10.89 -35.22
N ARG A 374 -55.44 11.95 -35.34
CA ARG A 374 -54.09 12.03 -34.76
C ARG A 374 -54.11 12.18 -33.24
N GLU A 375 -55.03 12.98 -32.69
CA GLU A 375 -55.11 13.26 -31.25
C GLU A 375 -55.81 12.17 -30.47
N HIS A 376 -56.85 11.56 -31.04
CA HIS A 376 -57.72 10.62 -30.33
C HIS A 376 -57.68 9.19 -30.89
N GLY A 377 -56.98 8.96 -32.01
CA GLY A 377 -56.90 7.65 -32.66
C GLY A 377 -58.17 7.22 -33.40
N GLN A 378 -59.25 8.00 -33.33
CA GLN A 378 -60.53 7.79 -33.99
C GLN A 378 -61.12 9.16 -34.38
N ALA A 379 -61.67 9.28 -35.60
CA ALA A 379 -62.42 10.46 -36.03
C ALA A 379 -63.92 10.21 -35.84
N GLN A 380 -64.66 11.19 -35.33
CA GLN A 380 -66.10 11.02 -35.09
C GLN A 380 -66.92 11.21 -36.36
N ALA A 381 -68.12 10.63 -36.40
CA ALA A 381 -69.06 10.90 -37.48
C ALA A 381 -69.87 12.16 -37.12
N HIS A 382 -69.91 13.12 -38.05
CA HIS A 382 -70.63 14.38 -37.90
C HIS A 382 -71.90 14.36 -38.75
N SER A 383 -73.01 14.84 -38.18
CA SER A 383 -74.26 15.04 -38.93
C SER A 383 -74.34 16.50 -39.36
N TYR A 384 -74.50 16.70 -40.66
CA TYR A 384 -74.65 18.00 -41.28
C TYR A 384 -76.11 18.20 -41.68
N PRO A 385 -76.82 19.21 -41.14
CA PRO A 385 -78.25 19.40 -41.41
C PRO A 385 -78.57 19.73 -42.88
N SER A 386 -77.63 20.36 -43.58
CA SER A 386 -77.79 20.76 -44.98
C SER A 386 -76.45 20.74 -45.69
N CYS A 387 -76.30 19.83 -46.66
CA CYS A 387 -75.19 19.79 -47.60
C CYS A 387 -75.70 19.58 -49.01
N THR A 388 -74.90 19.99 -50.00
CA THR A 388 -75.20 19.71 -51.39
C THR A 388 -74.27 18.65 -51.92
N VAL A 389 -74.82 17.53 -52.38
CA VAL A 389 -74.07 16.42 -52.98
C VAL A 389 -74.22 16.48 -54.49
N LEU A 390 -73.09 16.34 -55.19
CA LEU A 390 -73.02 16.21 -56.64
C LEU A 390 -72.54 14.81 -56.99
N PHE A 391 -73.21 14.24 -57.99
CA PHE A 391 -72.80 13.00 -58.62
C PHE A 391 -72.68 13.25 -60.13
N SER A 392 -71.52 12.94 -60.70
CA SER A 392 -71.34 12.96 -62.15
C SER A 392 -70.88 11.62 -62.68
N ASP A 393 -71.33 11.25 -63.86
CA ASP A 393 -71.03 9.98 -64.54
C ASP A 393 -70.79 10.25 -66.03
N PHE A 394 -70.00 9.41 -66.70
CA PHE A 394 -69.75 9.55 -68.13
C PHE A 394 -70.77 8.73 -68.93
N GLN A 395 -71.45 9.35 -69.88
CA GLN A 395 -72.44 8.62 -70.69
C GLN A 395 -71.76 7.54 -71.54
N GLY A 396 -72.26 6.31 -71.43
CA GLY A 396 -71.80 5.19 -72.27
C GLY A 396 -70.47 4.59 -71.83
N PHE A 397 -69.95 4.95 -70.65
CA PHE A 397 -68.67 4.48 -70.13
C PHE A 397 -68.54 2.95 -70.11
N THR A 398 -69.59 2.21 -69.73
CA THR A 398 -69.59 0.73 -69.72
C THR A 398 -69.29 0.12 -71.09
N ARG A 399 -69.63 0.82 -72.18
CA ARG A 399 -69.29 0.39 -73.54
C ARG A 399 -67.85 0.73 -73.89
N PHE A 400 -67.39 1.94 -73.52
CA PHE A 400 -66.02 2.39 -73.76
C PHE A 400 -64.97 1.59 -72.97
N SER A 401 -65.29 1.18 -71.73
CA SER A 401 -64.42 0.34 -70.90
C SER A 401 -64.22 -1.08 -71.46
N ALA A 402 -65.11 -1.53 -72.35
CA ALA A 402 -64.98 -2.83 -73.03
C ALA A 402 -64.19 -2.76 -74.35
N GLU A 403 -64.07 -1.56 -74.95
CA GLU A 403 -63.43 -1.34 -76.26
C GLU A 403 -62.01 -0.75 -76.16
N LEU A 404 -61.66 -0.09 -75.03
CA LEU A 404 -60.35 0.53 -74.78
C LEU A 404 -59.44 -0.35 -73.90
N GLY A 405 -58.13 -0.32 -74.14
CA GLY A 405 -57.14 -1.01 -73.29
C GLY A 405 -56.93 -0.33 -71.93
N ASP A 406 -56.79 -1.13 -70.87
CA ASP A 406 -56.80 -0.74 -69.45
C ASP A 406 -55.91 0.47 -69.11
N THR A 407 -54.73 0.61 -69.73
CA THR A 407 -53.77 1.67 -69.37
C THR A 407 -54.18 3.07 -69.87
N ARG A 408 -54.87 3.16 -71.02
CA ARG A 408 -55.33 4.46 -71.56
C ARG A 408 -56.63 4.92 -70.93
N LEU A 409 -57.54 3.98 -70.63
CA LEU A 409 -58.79 4.25 -69.92
C LEU A 409 -58.53 4.98 -68.58
N VAL A 410 -57.57 4.48 -67.81
CA VAL A 410 -57.19 5.06 -66.51
C VAL A 410 -56.56 6.45 -66.69
N SER A 411 -55.69 6.64 -67.69
CA SER A 411 -55.05 7.93 -67.95
C SER A 411 -56.05 9.01 -68.36
N ASP A 412 -57.07 8.65 -69.13
CA ASP A 412 -58.11 9.58 -69.55
C ASP A 412 -59.05 9.96 -68.41
N LEU A 413 -59.47 8.97 -67.61
CA LEU A 413 -60.24 9.23 -66.39
C LEU A 413 -59.47 10.13 -65.42
N ASP A 414 -58.17 9.86 -65.21
CA ASP A 414 -57.29 10.69 -64.37
C ASP A 414 -57.21 12.14 -64.89
N ARG A 415 -57.24 12.37 -66.20
CA ARG A 415 -57.28 13.73 -66.78
C ARG A 415 -58.54 14.48 -66.39
N PHE A 416 -59.72 13.86 -66.49
CA PHE A 416 -60.98 14.48 -66.07
C PHE A 416 -61.03 14.66 -64.55
N PHE A 417 -60.71 13.62 -63.77
CA PHE A 417 -60.76 13.68 -62.31
C PHE A 417 -59.78 14.69 -61.73
N ARG A 418 -58.55 14.81 -62.24
CA ARG A 418 -57.63 15.88 -61.81
C ARG A 418 -58.15 17.27 -62.14
N ALA A 419 -58.87 17.42 -63.24
CA ALA A 419 -59.48 18.69 -63.59
C ALA A 419 -60.62 19.03 -62.61
N PHE A 420 -61.45 18.05 -62.27
CA PHE A 420 -62.50 18.18 -61.25
C PHE A 420 -61.94 18.42 -59.85
N ASP A 421 -60.84 17.75 -59.47
CA ASP A 421 -60.14 17.96 -58.19
C ASP A 421 -59.65 19.42 -58.04
N ARG A 422 -59.18 20.04 -59.14
CA ARG A 422 -58.84 21.47 -59.09
C ARG A 422 -60.05 22.37 -58.95
N LEU A 423 -61.22 21.93 -59.45
CA LEU A 423 -62.47 22.66 -59.27
C LEU A 423 -62.98 22.51 -57.83
N THR A 424 -62.85 21.34 -57.22
CA THR A 424 -63.18 21.15 -55.80
C THR A 424 -62.37 22.10 -54.92
N ASP A 425 -61.05 22.22 -55.16
CA ASP A 425 -60.19 23.18 -54.46
C ASP A 425 -60.63 24.63 -54.68
N ARG A 426 -60.95 24.99 -55.93
CA ARG A 426 -61.33 26.36 -56.31
C ARG A 426 -62.65 26.81 -55.68
N PHE A 427 -63.61 25.90 -55.54
CA PHE A 427 -64.95 26.20 -55.03
C PHE A 427 -65.13 25.85 -53.54
N GLY A 428 -64.09 25.35 -52.87
CA GLY A 428 -64.16 24.95 -51.45
C GLY A 428 -65.12 23.78 -51.23
N ILE A 429 -65.08 22.80 -52.13
CA ILE A 429 -65.96 21.64 -52.14
C ILE A 429 -65.12 20.42 -51.80
N GLU A 430 -65.63 19.51 -50.98
CA GLU A 430 -64.89 18.32 -50.58
C GLU A 430 -65.11 17.19 -51.59
N LYS A 431 -64.02 16.58 -52.04
CA LYS A 431 -64.09 15.35 -52.85
C LYS A 431 -64.37 14.17 -51.91
N ILE A 432 -65.45 13.44 -52.16
CA ILE A 432 -65.77 12.26 -51.36
C ILE A 432 -65.02 11.04 -51.89
N LYS A 433 -65.27 10.69 -53.16
CA LYS A 433 -64.67 9.52 -53.81
C LYS A 433 -64.96 9.51 -55.30
N THR A 434 -64.24 8.65 -56.00
CA THR A 434 -64.61 8.17 -57.32
C THR A 434 -65.24 6.78 -57.20
N ILE A 435 -66.27 6.50 -57.99
CA ILE A 435 -66.97 5.20 -58.01
C ILE A 435 -66.97 4.71 -59.45
N GLY A 436 -65.95 3.95 -59.83
CA GLY A 436 -65.72 3.63 -61.24
C GLY A 436 -65.36 4.90 -62.00
N ASP A 437 -66.18 5.26 -62.97
CA ASP A 437 -66.09 6.48 -63.76
C ASP A 437 -66.88 7.65 -63.17
N ALA A 438 -67.67 7.41 -62.12
CA ALA A 438 -68.40 8.46 -61.45
C ALA A 438 -67.51 9.27 -60.50
N TYR A 439 -67.78 10.58 -60.42
CA TYR A 439 -67.16 11.52 -59.50
C TYR A 439 -68.20 12.01 -58.50
N MET A 440 -67.85 11.96 -57.22
CA MET A 440 -68.73 12.37 -56.13
C MET A 440 -68.03 13.38 -55.23
N CYS A 441 -68.66 14.53 -55.04
CA CYS A 441 -68.21 15.60 -54.16
C CYS A 441 -69.40 16.18 -53.38
N ALA A 442 -69.10 16.84 -52.26
CA ALA A 442 -70.09 17.46 -51.40
C ALA A 442 -69.64 18.84 -50.92
N ALA A 443 -70.58 19.78 -50.90
CA ALA A 443 -70.39 21.13 -50.40
C ALA A 443 -71.15 21.31 -49.08
N GLY A 444 -70.60 22.13 -48.17
CA GLY A 444 -71.14 22.32 -46.83
C GLY A 444 -70.64 21.31 -45.80
N LEU A 445 -69.59 20.56 -46.15
CA LEU A 445 -68.81 19.68 -45.27
C LEU A 445 -67.36 19.61 -45.80
N PRO A 446 -66.36 19.23 -44.98
CA PRO A 446 -66.46 19.06 -43.51
C PRO A 446 -66.69 20.38 -42.79
N GLU A 447 -66.42 21.51 -43.45
CA GLU A 447 -66.75 22.84 -42.94
C GLU A 447 -68.12 23.28 -43.48
N GLU A 448 -68.98 23.79 -42.60
CA GLU A 448 -70.28 24.31 -43.01
C GLU A 448 -70.11 25.54 -43.89
N HIS A 449 -70.76 25.54 -45.06
CA HIS A 449 -70.66 26.63 -46.03
C HIS A 449 -72.07 27.13 -46.38
N PRO A 450 -72.50 28.33 -45.94
CA PRO A 450 -73.89 28.80 -46.11
C PRO A 450 -74.39 28.81 -47.56
N GLN A 451 -73.51 29.02 -48.53
CA GLN A 451 -73.84 29.05 -49.96
C GLN A 451 -73.49 27.73 -50.67
N HIS A 452 -73.46 26.60 -49.94
CA HIS A 452 -73.04 25.29 -50.47
C HIS A 452 -73.82 24.87 -51.73
N ALA A 453 -75.12 25.24 -51.81
CA ALA A 453 -75.97 24.92 -52.95
C ALA A 453 -75.56 25.70 -54.21
N LEU A 454 -75.33 27.01 -54.08
CA LEU A 454 -74.84 27.86 -55.17
C LEU A 454 -73.43 27.47 -55.60
N ALA A 455 -72.51 27.25 -54.65
CA ALA A 455 -71.13 26.84 -54.93
C ALA A 455 -71.08 25.54 -55.73
N MET A 456 -71.92 24.55 -55.36
CA MET A 456 -71.98 23.28 -56.09
C MET A 456 -72.54 23.44 -57.51
N VAL A 457 -73.53 24.30 -57.74
CA VAL A 457 -74.05 24.56 -59.08
C VAL A 457 -73.01 25.29 -59.95
N LEU A 458 -72.29 26.26 -59.39
CA LEU A 458 -71.19 26.94 -60.08
C LEU A 458 -70.05 25.96 -60.43
N MET A 459 -69.71 25.05 -59.50
CA MET A 459 -68.77 23.97 -59.78
C MET A 459 -69.27 23.07 -60.90
N ALA A 460 -70.54 22.66 -60.87
CA ALA A 460 -71.11 21.80 -61.90
C ALA A 460 -71.09 22.42 -63.30
N LEU A 461 -71.34 23.73 -63.40
CA LEU A 461 -71.19 24.48 -64.66
C LEU A 461 -69.74 24.47 -65.13
N ALA A 462 -68.79 24.74 -64.21
CA ALA A 462 -67.36 24.67 -64.53
C ALA A 462 -66.91 23.24 -64.90
N MET A 463 -67.50 22.20 -64.31
CA MET A 463 -67.23 20.80 -64.67
C MET A 463 -67.68 20.50 -66.10
N LEU A 464 -68.83 21.03 -66.54
CA LEU A 464 -69.27 20.90 -67.93
C LEU A 464 -68.31 21.60 -68.89
N ASP A 465 -67.92 22.85 -68.60
CA ASP A 465 -66.97 23.60 -69.42
C ASP A 465 -65.61 22.89 -69.55
N GLU A 466 -65.14 22.31 -68.45
CA GLU A 466 -63.88 21.58 -68.39
C GLU A 466 -63.98 20.22 -69.08
N ALA A 467 -65.10 19.52 -68.93
CA ALA A 467 -65.36 18.28 -69.66
C ALA A 467 -65.41 18.54 -71.18
N ASP A 468 -66.05 19.63 -71.61
CA ASP A 468 -66.08 20.05 -73.01
C ASP A 468 -64.68 20.45 -73.50
N ARG A 469 -63.87 21.09 -72.65
CA ARG A 469 -62.46 21.42 -72.97
C ARG A 469 -61.65 20.14 -73.21
N VAL A 470 -61.74 19.17 -72.30
CA VAL A 470 -61.04 17.89 -72.42
C VAL A 470 -61.58 17.08 -73.61
N ASN A 471 -62.89 17.09 -73.86
CA ASN A 471 -63.49 16.45 -75.04
C ASN A 471 -63.02 17.08 -76.36
N ARG A 472 -62.87 18.40 -76.45
CA ARG A 472 -62.27 19.06 -77.62
C ARG A 472 -60.82 18.63 -77.86
N GLU A 473 -60.06 18.39 -76.79
CA GLU A 473 -58.68 17.88 -76.89
C GLU A 473 -58.68 16.43 -77.39
N ARG A 474 -59.55 15.58 -76.83
CA ARG A 474 -59.76 14.19 -77.28
C ARG A 474 -60.20 14.12 -78.74
N ALA A 475 -61.09 15.00 -79.19
CA ALA A 475 -61.54 15.07 -80.58
C ALA A 475 -60.39 15.40 -81.55
N ARG A 476 -59.42 16.26 -81.15
CA ARG A 476 -58.20 16.53 -81.94
C ARG A 476 -57.30 15.31 -82.07
N GLU A 477 -57.35 14.41 -81.09
CA GLU A 477 -56.64 13.13 -81.06
C GLU A 477 -57.41 12.01 -81.78
N GLY A 478 -58.59 12.31 -82.37
CA GLY A 478 -59.44 11.35 -83.07
C GLY A 478 -60.25 10.42 -82.16
N LEU A 479 -60.38 10.77 -80.88
CA LEU A 479 -61.05 9.95 -79.87
C LEU A 479 -62.52 10.38 -79.69
N ALA A 480 -63.34 9.43 -79.23
CA ALA A 480 -64.74 9.69 -78.91
C ALA A 480 -64.89 10.63 -77.70
N GLU A 481 -65.87 11.53 -77.80
CA GLU A 481 -66.27 12.43 -76.72
C GLU A 481 -66.96 11.65 -75.59
N TRP A 482 -66.65 12.02 -74.36
CA TRP A 482 -67.28 11.49 -73.15
C TRP A 482 -68.09 12.60 -72.48
N PRO A 483 -69.37 12.78 -72.87
CA PRO A 483 -70.21 13.77 -72.22
C PRO A 483 -70.52 13.30 -70.80
N ILE A 484 -70.41 14.22 -69.84
CA ILE A 484 -70.79 13.96 -68.46
C ILE A 484 -72.26 14.29 -68.23
N ARG A 485 -72.90 13.56 -67.32
CA ARG A 485 -74.18 13.91 -66.72
C ARG A 485 -73.92 14.30 -65.29
N ILE A 486 -74.66 15.29 -64.78
CA ILE A 486 -74.50 15.75 -63.40
C ILE A 486 -75.87 15.77 -62.71
N GLY A 487 -75.97 15.15 -61.55
CA GLY A 487 -77.12 15.23 -60.65
C GLY A 487 -76.73 15.92 -59.34
N ILE A 488 -77.55 16.88 -58.90
CA ILE A 488 -77.28 17.67 -57.70
C ILE A 488 -78.50 17.67 -56.78
N HIS A 489 -78.26 17.39 -55.50
CA HIS A 489 -79.29 17.43 -54.49
C HIS A 489 -78.77 18.01 -53.18
N THR A 490 -79.66 18.68 -52.44
CA THR A 490 -79.37 19.30 -51.15
C THR A 490 -80.23 18.67 -50.07
N GLY A 491 -79.59 18.23 -48.98
CA GLY A 491 -80.26 17.61 -47.84
C GLY A 491 -79.28 17.22 -46.72
N PRO A 492 -79.80 16.64 -45.63
CA PRO A 492 -78.98 16.26 -44.47
C PRO A 492 -78.12 15.02 -44.76
N VAL A 493 -76.84 15.06 -44.38
CA VAL A 493 -75.90 13.93 -44.53
C VAL A 493 -75.14 13.68 -43.24
N ILE A 494 -74.64 12.47 -43.07
CA ILE A 494 -73.66 12.11 -42.03
C ILE A 494 -72.33 11.89 -42.74
N ALA A 495 -71.25 12.53 -42.29
CA ALA A 495 -69.91 12.33 -42.84
C ALA A 495 -68.96 11.84 -41.75
N GLY A 496 -67.96 11.04 -42.11
CA GLY A 496 -67.00 10.48 -41.16
C GLY A 496 -65.99 9.55 -41.81
N VAL A 497 -65.02 9.08 -41.02
CA VAL A 497 -63.96 8.17 -41.48
C VAL A 497 -64.33 6.73 -41.21
N VAL A 498 -64.17 5.86 -42.21
CA VAL A 498 -64.34 4.42 -42.08
C VAL A 498 -63.06 3.69 -42.47
N GLY A 499 -62.77 2.59 -41.76
CA GLY A 499 -61.64 1.69 -42.02
C GLY A 499 -60.51 1.83 -41.00
N GLU A 500 -59.84 0.72 -40.69
CA GLU A 500 -58.71 0.68 -39.75
C GLU A 500 -57.33 0.75 -40.45
N LYS A 501 -57.25 0.24 -41.69
CA LYS A 501 -56.01 0.18 -42.48
C LYS A 501 -56.01 1.08 -43.72
N LYS A 502 -57.19 1.39 -44.24
CA LYS A 502 -57.41 2.29 -45.38
C LYS A 502 -58.50 3.26 -44.97
N PHE A 503 -58.11 4.33 -44.29
CA PHE A 503 -59.03 5.38 -43.88
C PHE A 503 -59.65 6.01 -45.13
N ALA A 504 -60.98 6.11 -45.16
CA ALA A 504 -61.74 6.79 -46.19
C ALA A 504 -62.75 7.73 -45.53
N TYR A 505 -62.70 9.01 -45.87
CA TYR A 505 -63.74 9.98 -45.51
C TYR A 505 -64.91 9.82 -46.47
N ASP A 506 -66.10 9.61 -45.95
CA ASP A 506 -67.26 9.27 -46.76
C ASP A 506 -68.54 9.90 -46.18
N VAL A 507 -69.61 9.95 -46.98
CA VAL A 507 -70.91 10.52 -46.62
C VAL A 507 -72.03 9.50 -46.78
N TRP A 508 -72.97 9.52 -45.85
CA TRP A 508 -74.14 8.64 -45.79
C TRP A 508 -75.43 9.42 -45.57
N GLY A 509 -76.53 8.92 -46.12
CA GLY A 509 -77.86 9.50 -45.98
C GLY A 509 -78.69 9.36 -47.25
N ASP A 510 -79.99 9.57 -47.14
CA ASP A 510 -80.90 9.59 -48.29
C ASP A 510 -80.46 10.59 -49.39
N PRO A 511 -79.91 11.77 -49.04
CA PRO A 511 -79.42 12.73 -50.02
C PRO A 511 -78.22 12.30 -50.87
N VAL A 512 -77.57 11.18 -50.57
CA VAL A 512 -76.47 10.63 -51.38
C VAL A 512 -77.00 9.84 -52.59
N ASN A 513 -78.13 9.16 -52.43
CA ASN A 513 -78.69 8.30 -53.49
C ASN A 513 -79.54 9.07 -54.51
N LEU A 514 -80.16 10.17 -54.10
CA LEU A 514 -80.99 10.99 -54.98
C LEU A 514 -80.21 11.65 -56.13
N PRO A 515 -79.07 12.35 -55.92
CA PRO A 515 -78.31 12.94 -57.01
C PRO A 515 -77.79 11.90 -58.00
N ARG A 516 -77.42 10.70 -57.53
CA ARG A 516 -77.10 9.57 -58.42
C ARG A 516 -78.27 9.17 -59.33
N ARG A 517 -79.49 9.06 -58.78
CA ARG A 517 -80.69 8.77 -59.61
C ARG A 517 -80.99 9.91 -60.59
N MET A 518 -80.74 11.16 -60.18
CA MET A 518 -80.97 12.33 -61.01
C MET A 518 -79.97 12.44 -62.17
N GLU A 519 -78.71 12.15 -61.90
CA GLU A 519 -77.66 12.00 -62.90
C GLU A 519 -78.08 10.94 -63.93
N SER A 520 -78.45 9.74 -63.49
CA SER A 520 -78.70 8.61 -64.39
C SER A 520 -79.93 8.83 -65.29
N ASN A 521 -80.90 9.64 -64.84
CA ASN A 521 -82.07 10.06 -65.60
C ASN A 521 -81.87 11.43 -66.31
N GLY A 522 -80.69 12.04 -66.19
CA GLY A 522 -80.33 13.32 -66.81
C GLY A 522 -79.95 13.18 -68.28
N ALA A 523 -80.09 14.27 -69.03
CA ALA A 523 -79.58 14.35 -70.39
C ALA A 523 -78.05 14.57 -70.41
N PRO A 524 -77.33 14.04 -71.40
CA PRO A 524 -75.88 14.25 -71.54
C PRO A 524 -75.52 15.74 -71.67
N GLY A 525 -74.43 16.16 -71.02
CA GLY A 525 -73.99 17.55 -71.03
C GLY A 525 -74.92 18.51 -70.27
N ARG A 526 -75.79 17.99 -69.40
CA ARG A 526 -76.74 18.78 -68.61
C ARG A 526 -76.59 18.49 -67.12
N ILE A 527 -77.03 19.47 -66.33
CA ILE A 527 -77.13 19.38 -64.87
C ILE A 527 -78.60 19.19 -64.51
N ASN A 528 -78.88 18.17 -63.69
CA ASN A 528 -80.20 17.90 -63.15
C ASN A 528 -80.25 18.31 -61.67
N LEU A 529 -81.11 19.27 -61.33
CA LEU A 529 -81.23 19.84 -59.98
C LEU A 529 -82.49 19.35 -59.28
N SER A 530 -82.36 18.90 -58.04
CA SER A 530 -83.53 18.62 -57.21
C SER A 530 -84.24 19.92 -56.83
N GLY A 531 -85.54 19.85 -56.54
CA GLY A 531 -86.29 21.03 -56.07
C GLY A 531 -85.67 21.65 -54.80
N ALA A 532 -85.14 20.83 -53.89
CA ALA A 532 -84.46 21.30 -52.69
C ALA A 532 -83.17 22.08 -53.00
N ASN A 533 -82.37 21.62 -53.96
CA ASN A 533 -81.17 22.36 -54.38
C ASN A 533 -81.54 23.65 -55.12
N TYR A 534 -82.54 23.61 -56.01
CA TYR A 534 -83.02 24.80 -56.71
C TYR A 534 -83.49 25.88 -55.72
N ALA A 535 -84.23 25.51 -54.68
CA ALA A 535 -84.64 26.44 -53.62
C ALA A 535 -83.43 27.06 -52.91
N GLY A 536 -82.46 26.24 -52.48
CA GLY A 536 -81.25 26.74 -51.80
C GLY A 536 -80.27 27.53 -52.68
N VAL A 537 -80.46 27.55 -54.00
CA VAL A 537 -79.71 28.44 -54.92
C VAL A 537 -80.42 29.79 -55.08
N MET A 538 -81.74 29.82 -54.91
CA MET A 538 -82.58 31.01 -55.09
C MET A 538 -82.80 31.79 -53.79
N GLU A 539 -82.61 31.15 -52.64
CA GLU A 539 -82.44 31.77 -51.31
C GLU A 539 -81.05 32.42 -51.18
#